data_AF-A0A3A4KHG9-F1
#
_entry.id   AF-A0A3A4KHG9-F1
#
_cell.length_a   1.000
_cell.length_b   1.000
_cell.length_c   1.000
_cell.angle_alpha   90.00
_cell.angle_beta   90.00
_cell.angle_gamma   90.00
#
_symmetry.space_group_name_H-M   'P 1'
#
loop_
_entity.id
_entity.type
_entity.pdbx_description
1 polymer ?
#
loop_
_entity_poly.entity_id
_entity_poly.type
_entity_poly.pdbx_seq_one_letter_code
_entity_poly.pdbx_strand_id
1 'polypeptide(L)'
;MIRKRKRLTASQREDLYDAEVAKALASGRGQFPICNICDNGIFPGQRWHESHNKFLPHAIGGEPDGIAHERCNLEHNHAIDTPLVAKVKRIRQKHIGADIRPTFNRLPCGRDSPFKMKINRQIVRR
;
A
#
# COMPACT_ATOMS: atom_id res chain seq x y z
N MET A 1 -11.79 1.44 7.83
CA MET A 1 -12.38 0.79 6.63
C MET A 1 -11.45 1.05 5.45
N ILE A 2 -11.18 0.04 4.60
CA ILE A 2 -10.35 0.26 3.42
C ILE A 2 -11.18 0.99 2.38
N ARG A 3 -10.80 2.23 2.07
CA ARG A 3 -11.52 3.09 1.12
C ARG A 3 -10.96 2.84 -0.28
N LYS A 4 -11.83 2.60 -1.26
CA LYS A 4 -11.46 2.67 -2.67
C LYS A 4 -11.60 4.12 -3.13
N ARG A 5 -10.49 4.75 -3.49
CA ARG A 5 -10.52 6.11 -4.05
C ARG A 5 -10.92 6.03 -5.53
N LYS A 6 -11.73 6.99 -5.98
CA LYS A 6 -12.00 7.16 -7.41
C LYS A 6 -10.73 7.66 -8.10
N ARG A 7 -10.49 7.24 -9.33
CA ARG A 7 -9.42 7.78 -10.15
C ARG A 7 -9.72 9.26 -10.43
N LEU A 8 -8.69 10.11 -10.39
CA LEU A 8 -8.82 11.50 -10.81
C LEU A 8 -9.26 11.58 -12.27
N THR A 9 -10.13 12.54 -12.59
CA THR A 9 -10.48 12.89 -13.97
C THR A 9 -9.30 13.56 -14.68
N ALA A 10 -9.37 13.73 -16.00
CA ALA A 10 -8.32 14.41 -16.77
C ALA A 10 -8.11 15.85 -16.27
N SER A 11 -9.17 16.64 -16.15
CA SER A 11 -9.12 18.01 -15.62
C SER A 11 -8.53 18.05 -14.21
N GLN A 12 -8.94 17.13 -13.31
CA GLN A 12 -8.35 17.08 -11.96
C GLN A 12 -6.85 16.74 -11.95
N ARG A 13 -6.36 16.01 -12.96
CA ARG A 13 -4.94 15.72 -13.10
C ARG A 13 -4.17 16.93 -13.63
N GLU A 14 -4.76 17.70 -14.53
CA GLU A 14 -4.20 18.96 -15.03
C GLU A 14 -4.10 19.97 -13.89
N ASP A 15 -5.19 20.20 -13.16
CA ASP A 15 -5.23 21.12 -11.99
C ASP A 15 -4.16 20.76 -10.96
N LEU A 16 -4.00 19.46 -10.68
CA LEU A 16 -3.00 18.96 -9.73
C LEU A 16 -1.58 19.13 -10.25
N TYR A 17 -1.34 18.94 -11.56
CA TYR A 17 -0.05 19.19 -12.18
C TYR A 17 0.33 20.67 -12.09
N ASP A 18 -0.57 21.57 -12.47
CA ASP A 18 -0.33 23.01 -12.45
C ASP A 18 -0.11 23.54 -11.03
N ALA A 19 -0.86 23.02 -10.05
CA ALA A 19 -0.65 23.33 -8.64
C ALA A 19 0.76 22.94 -8.16
N GLU A 20 1.27 21.76 -8.54
CA GLU A 20 2.62 21.32 -8.18
C GLU A 20 3.71 22.10 -8.93
N VAL A 21 3.48 22.52 -10.18
CA VAL A 21 4.37 23.45 -10.88
C VAL A 21 4.47 24.78 -10.13
N ALA A 22 3.34 25.34 -9.72
CA ALA A 22 3.31 26.60 -8.97
C ALA A 22 4.07 26.48 -7.63
N LYS A 23 3.95 25.35 -6.92
CA LYS A 23 4.73 25.06 -5.70
C LYS A 23 6.23 24.93 -5.99
N ALA A 24 6.61 24.26 -7.07
CA ALA A 24 8.02 24.12 -7.46
C ALA A 24 8.65 25.47 -7.83
N LEU A 25 7.91 26.34 -8.52
CA LEU A 25 8.31 27.70 -8.85
C LEU A 25 8.45 28.57 -7.59
N ALA A 26 7.45 28.53 -6.70
CA ALA A 26 7.47 29.29 -5.45
C ALA A 26 8.63 28.90 -4.52
N SER A 27 9.03 27.62 -4.56
CA SER A 27 10.18 27.11 -3.80
C SER A 27 11.53 27.30 -4.51
N GLY A 28 11.55 27.87 -5.72
CA GLY A 28 12.77 28.11 -6.50
C GLY A 28 13.45 26.83 -7.01
N ARG A 29 12.74 25.69 -6.99
CA ARG A 29 13.28 24.38 -7.35
C ARG A 29 13.17 24.03 -8.84
N GLY A 30 12.48 24.86 -9.63
CA GLY A 30 12.43 24.75 -11.09
C GLY A 30 11.04 25.00 -11.66
N GLN A 31 10.91 24.77 -12.97
CA GLN A 31 9.68 24.99 -13.75
C GLN A 31 8.78 23.76 -13.86
N PHE A 32 9.19 22.63 -13.27
CA PHE A 32 8.49 21.35 -13.38
C PHE A 32 8.07 20.84 -11.99
N PRO A 33 7.01 20.02 -11.90
CA PRO A 33 6.62 19.41 -10.63
C PRO A 33 7.76 18.57 -10.06
N ILE A 34 7.77 18.44 -8.75
CA ILE A 34 8.82 17.71 -8.04
C ILE A 34 8.23 16.43 -7.50
N CYS A 35 8.91 15.32 -7.77
CA CYS A 35 8.54 14.04 -7.22
C CYS A 35 8.66 14.06 -5.70
N ASN A 36 7.56 13.85 -4.99
CA ASN A 36 7.57 13.86 -3.54
C ASN A 36 8.39 12.71 -2.93
N ILE A 37 8.72 11.66 -3.70
CA ILE A 37 9.49 10.50 -3.24
C ILE A 37 11.00 10.74 -3.34
N CYS A 38 11.48 11.16 -4.51
CA CYS A 38 12.92 11.27 -4.81
C CYS A 38 13.42 12.71 -4.96
N ASP A 39 12.55 13.71 -4.76
CA ASP A 39 12.84 15.15 -4.83
C ASP A 39 13.37 15.67 -6.17
N ASN A 40 13.30 14.85 -7.23
CA ASN A 40 13.70 15.25 -8.59
C ASN A 40 12.52 15.78 -9.41
N GLY A 41 12.81 16.64 -10.38
CA GLY A 41 11.83 17.16 -11.32
C GLY A 41 11.19 16.06 -12.20
N ILE A 42 9.91 16.25 -12.52
CA ILE A 42 9.15 15.41 -13.43
C ILE A 42 9.08 16.12 -14.78
N PHE A 43 9.90 15.67 -15.73
CA PHE A 43 10.02 16.32 -17.04
C PHE A 43 8.90 15.92 -18.00
N PRO A 44 8.60 16.76 -19.02
CA PRO A 44 7.64 16.42 -20.07
C PRO A 44 7.97 15.08 -20.72
N GLY A 45 6.95 14.23 -20.90
CA GLY A 45 7.10 12.87 -21.41
C GLY A 45 7.32 11.80 -20.33
N GLN A 46 7.66 12.17 -19.09
CA GLN A 46 7.69 11.23 -17.97
C GLN A 46 6.28 10.97 -17.44
N ARG A 47 5.98 9.71 -17.15
CA ARG A 47 4.71 9.32 -16.53
C ARG A 47 4.75 9.57 -15.02
N TRP A 48 3.62 10.03 -14.50
CA TRP A 48 3.47 10.37 -13.09
C TRP A 48 2.11 9.93 -12.54
N HIS A 49 2.11 9.68 -11.23
CA HIS A 49 0.92 9.33 -10.45
C HIS A 49 0.73 10.29 -9.28
N GLU A 50 -0.53 10.46 -8.88
CA GLU A 50 -0.84 11.11 -7.62
C GLU A 50 -0.24 10.26 -6.49
N SER A 51 0.44 10.92 -5.58
CA SER A 51 1.15 10.32 -4.46
C SER A 51 0.49 10.70 -3.15
N HIS A 52 0.42 9.74 -2.23
CA HIS A 52 -0.01 9.97 -0.84
C HIS A 52 1.19 10.21 0.07
N ASN A 53 0.91 10.64 1.30
CA ASN A 53 1.91 10.71 2.36
C ASN A 53 2.70 9.39 2.47
N LYS A 54 4.04 9.45 2.37
CA LYS A 54 4.96 8.29 2.38
C LYS A 54 4.68 7.25 3.47
N PHE A 55 4.14 7.68 4.62
CA PHE A 55 3.89 6.79 5.76
C PHE A 55 2.51 6.15 5.75
N LEU A 56 1.54 6.76 5.07
CA LEU A 56 0.14 6.35 5.14
C LEU A 56 -0.47 6.17 3.75
N PRO A 57 -0.72 4.92 3.32
CA PRO A 57 -1.41 4.64 2.07
C PRO A 57 -2.83 5.22 2.05
N HIS A 58 -3.28 5.66 0.88
CA HIS A 58 -4.68 6.04 0.66
C HIS A 58 -5.69 4.99 1.15
N ALA A 59 -5.38 3.71 0.98
CA ALA A 59 -6.21 2.59 1.41
C ALA A 59 -6.46 2.56 2.93
N ILE A 60 -5.60 3.20 3.73
CA ILE A 60 -5.68 3.24 5.20
C ILE A 60 -6.10 4.65 5.69
N GLY A 61 -6.34 5.59 4.77
CA GLY A 61 -6.76 6.97 5.08
C GLY A 61 -5.69 8.03 4.84
N GLY A 62 -4.61 7.70 4.12
CA GLY A 62 -3.62 8.68 3.70
C GLY A 62 -4.20 9.77 2.81
N GLU A 63 -3.82 11.01 3.10
CA GLU A 63 -4.17 12.17 2.29
C GLU A 63 -3.22 12.31 1.09
N PRO A 64 -3.68 12.90 -0.02
CA PRO A 64 -2.83 13.22 -1.15
C PRO A 64 -1.81 14.27 -0.73
N ASP A 65 -0.55 14.03 -1.09
CA ASP A 65 0.58 14.86 -0.67
C ASP A 65 1.29 15.52 -1.88
N GLY A 66 1.11 14.96 -3.08
CA GLY A 66 1.63 15.57 -4.30
C GLY A 66 1.70 14.61 -5.47
N ILE A 67 2.73 14.77 -6.30
CA ILE A 67 2.98 13.93 -7.49
C ILE A 67 4.26 13.12 -7.29
N ALA A 68 4.27 11.89 -7.82
CA ALA A 68 5.48 11.07 -7.94
C ALA A 68 5.67 10.53 -9.36
N HIS A 69 6.92 10.25 -9.74
CA HIS A 69 7.22 9.45 -10.94
C HIS A 69 6.52 8.08 -10.86
N GLU A 70 6.11 7.53 -12.00
CA GLU A 70 5.52 6.19 -12.08
C GLU A 70 6.42 5.14 -11.42
N ARG A 71 7.72 5.14 -11.74
CA ARG A 71 8.69 4.20 -11.17
C ARG A 71 8.77 4.31 -9.64
N CYS A 72 8.97 5.52 -9.13
CA CYS A 72 9.09 5.76 -7.69
C CYS A 72 7.81 5.36 -6.94
N ASN A 73 6.65 5.66 -7.52
CA ASN A 73 5.37 5.29 -6.94
C ASN A 73 5.16 3.77 -6.91
N LEU A 74 5.56 3.07 -7.98
CA LEU A 74 5.51 1.61 -8.04
C LEU A 74 6.44 0.97 -6.99
N GLU A 75 7.69 1.41 -6.93
CA GLU A 75 8.67 0.91 -5.95
C GLU A 75 8.19 1.12 -4.52
N HIS A 76 7.69 2.31 -4.19
CA HIS A 76 7.10 2.62 -2.89
C HIS A 76 5.91 1.73 -2.57
N ASN A 77 5.00 1.54 -3.54
CA ASN A 77 3.83 0.69 -3.36
C ASN A 77 4.23 -0.78 -3.08
N HIS A 78 5.21 -1.30 -3.81
CA HIS A 78 5.70 -2.66 -3.61
C HIS A 78 6.39 -2.83 -2.26
N ALA A 79 7.23 -1.88 -1.87
CA ALA A 79 8.04 -1.98 -0.65
C ALA A 79 7.23 -1.70 0.62
N ILE A 80 6.28 -0.76 0.58
CA ILE A 80 5.65 -0.19 1.79
C ILE A 80 4.13 -0.36 1.77
N ASP A 81 3.45 0.17 0.74
CA ASP A 81 1.98 0.29 0.79
C ASP A 81 1.31 -1.09 0.76
N THR A 82 1.70 -1.94 -0.20
CA THR A 82 1.15 -3.28 -0.38
C THR A 82 1.29 -4.14 0.89
N PRO A 83 2.49 -4.29 1.51
CA PRO A 83 2.62 -5.09 2.73
C PRO A 83 1.84 -4.49 3.91
N LEU A 84 1.81 -3.16 4.05
CA LEU A 84 1.08 -2.49 5.12
C LEU A 84 -0.44 -2.69 4.99
N VAL A 85 -0.99 -2.48 3.80
CA VAL A 85 -2.41 -2.72 3.49
C VAL A 85 -2.79 -4.17 3.74
N ALA A 86 -1.94 -5.12 3.34
CA ALA A 86 -2.16 -6.54 3.61
C ALA A 86 -2.19 -6.84 5.12
N LYS A 87 -1.30 -6.23 5.91
CA LYS A 87 -1.29 -6.36 7.37
C LYS A 87 -2.58 -5.81 7.99
N VAL A 88 -3.01 -4.62 7.61
CA VAL A 88 -4.26 -4.01 8.11
C VAL A 88 -5.48 -4.86 7.74
N LYS A 89 -5.52 -5.43 6.53
CA LYS A 89 -6.57 -6.39 6.14
C LYS A 89 -6.63 -7.60 7.07
N ARG A 90 -5.49 -8.23 7.34
CA ARG A 90 -5.40 -9.39 8.25
C ARG A 90 -5.83 -9.04 9.67
N ILE A 91 -5.41 -7.88 10.20
CA ILE A 91 -5.83 -7.41 11.54
C ILE A 91 -7.35 -7.23 11.57
N ARG A 92 -7.92 -6.57 10.57
CA ARG A 92 -9.38 -6.40 10.48
C ARG A 92 -10.11 -7.73 10.42
N GLN A 93 -9.63 -8.69 9.63
CA GLN A 93 -10.22 -10.04 9.54
C GLN A 93 -10.23 -10.74 10.90
N LYS A 94 -9.14 -10.65 11.67
CA LYS A 94 -9.09 -11.17 13.05
C LYS A 94 -10.10 -10.49 13.96
N HIS A 95 -10.20 -9.16 13.93
CA HIS A 95 -11.13 -8.42 14.77
C HIS A 95 -12.61 -8.75 14.50
N ILE A 96 -12.98 -9.00 13.24
CA ILE A 96 -14.37 -9.32 12.87
C ILE A 96 -14.66 -10.83 12.88
N GLY A 97 -13.70 -11.67 13.28
CA GLY A 97 -13.84 -13.13 13.25
C GLY A 97 -13.88 -13.75 11.84
N ALA A 98 -13.62 -12.98 10.78
CA ALA A 98 -13.51 -13.46 9.40
C ALA A 98 -12.09 -13.96 9.05
N ASP A 99 -11.29 -14.26 10.08
CA ASP A 99 -10.05 -15.01 9.96
C ASP A 99 -10.43 -16.43 9.50
N ILE A 100 -10.35 -16.67 8.18
CA ILE A 100 -10.39 -18.01 7.63
C ILE A 100 -9.03 -18.63 7.95
N ARG A 101 -8.95 -19.32 9.10
CA ARG A 101 -7.77 -20.13 9.43
C ARG A 101 -7.60 -21.16 8.32
N PRO A 102 -6.45 -21.23 7.63
CA PRO A 102 -6.26 -22.23 6.59
C PRO A 102 -6.40 -23.62 7.22
N THR A 103 -7.43 -24.35 6.82
CA THR A 103 -7.67 -25.75 7.19
C THR A 103 -6.57 -26.67 6.68
N PHE A 104 -5.91 -26.29 5.58
CA PHE A 104 -5.00 -27.16 4.83
C PHE A 104 -3.51 -27.07 5.23
N ASN A 105 -3.06 -26.01 5.91
CA ASN A 105 -1.66 -25.81 6.32
C ASN A 105 -1.49 -25.79 7.84
N ARG A 106 -2.25 -26.62 8.56
CA ARG A 106 -2.07 -26.78 10.00
C ARG A 106 -0.78 -27.56 10.23
N LEU A 107 0.11 -27.07 11.10
CA LEU A 107 1.26 -27.84 11.54
C LEU A 107 0.78 -29.22 12.02
N PRO A 108 1.40 -30.33 11.58
CA PRO A 108 1.03 -31.65 12.06
C PRO A 108 1.17 -31.69 13.58
N CYS A 109 0.15 -32.20 14.27
CA CYS A 109 0.08 -32.23 15.73
C CYS A 109 0.04 -30.87 16.44
N GLY A 110 -0.23 -29.76 15.72
CA GLY A 110 -0.48 -28.45 16.32
C GLY A 110 -1.85 -28.33 16.98
N ARG A 111 -2.11 -27.20 17.68
CA ARG A 111 -3.36 -26.94 18.45
C ARG A 111 -4.65 -27.22 17.67
N ASP A 112 -4.66 -26.84 16.40
CA ASP A 112 -5.81 -26.97 15.51
C ASP A 112 -5.72 -28.23 14.64
N SER A 113 -4.65 -29.03 14.71
CA SER A 113 -4.50 -30.24 13.89
C SER A 113 -5.50 -31.33 14.31
N PRO A 114 -6.11 -32.06 13.38
CA PRO A 114 -6.92 -33.23 13.73
C PRO A 114 -6.06 -34.40 14.23
N PHE A 115 -4.74 -34.29 14.18
CA PHE A 115 -3.80 -35.30 14.64
C PHE A 115 -3.17 -34.88 15.98
N LYS A 116 -2.91 -35.86 16.86
CA LYS A 116 -2.11 -35.69 18.09
C LYS A 116 -0.94 -36.67 18.07
N MET A 117 0.21 -36.25 18.60
CA MET A 117 1.36 -37.14 18.84
C MET A 117 1.27 -37.69 20.26
N LYS A 118 1.22 -39.01 20.38
CA LYS A 118 1.30 -39.70 21.68
C LYS A 118 2.75 -39.72 22.18
N ILE A 119 2.94 -40.04 23.47
CA ILE A 119 4.27 -40.14 24.09
C ILE A 119 5.16 -41.20 23.44
N ASN A 120 4.56 -42.24 22.85
CA ASN A 120 5.22 -43.28 22.06
C ASN A 120 5.54 -42.85 20.61
N ARG A 121 5.50 -41.54 20.30
CA ARG A 121 5.71 -40.95 18.97
C ARG A 121 4.69 -41.35 17.89
N GLN A 122 3.60 -42.03 18.26
CA GLN A 122 2.54 -42.37 17.33
C GLN A 122 1.65 -41.17 17.02
N ILE A 123 1.44 -40.89 15.73
CA ILE A 123 0.48 -39.87 15.26
C ILE A 123 -0.89 -40.54 15.12
N VAL A 124 -1.88 -40.07 15.89
CA VAL A 124 -3.26 -40.57 15.81
C VAL A 124 -4.22 -39.42 15.57
N ARG A 125 -5.36 -39.69 14.92
CA ARG A 125 -6.46 -38.73 14.86
C ARG A 125 -6.98 -38.48 16.28
N ARG A 126 -7.29 -37.22 16.60
CA ARG A 126 -7.52 -36.74 17.97
C ARG A 126 -8.75 -37.36 18.60
#